data_AF-A0A8C4TI04-F1
#
_entry.id   AF-A0A8C4TI04-F1
#
_cell.length_a   1.000
_cell.length_b   1.000
_cell.length_c   1.000
_cell.angle_alpha   90.00
_cell.angle_beta   90.00
_cell.angle_gamma   90.00
#
_symmetry.space_group_name_H-M   'P 1'
#
loop_
_entity.id
_entity.type
_entity.pdbx_description
1 polymer ?
#
loop_
_entity_poly.entity_id
_entity_poly.type
_entity_poly.pdbx_seq_one_letter_code
_entity_poly.pdbx_strand_id
1 'polypeptide(L)'
;MESLSEANSQFFLDLFKNLSEANRGDVFFSPFSISPALAMVYLGARGDTAAQMEQVSMHEGCIQCWYKSIYNSLKCCNFSSKFSFDSTSTIHLANHLFGEKTLLFGKDYLDETRKLYHAELESVDFITSSESARQNINSWVEKQTEGKIVNLLSEGAIDPVTRLLLVSAIYFKGDWQKKFRMDKTKEEQFRLNKKDTKNVMMMYKSAQFNYALLPDVNAQIIELPYAGEDFSMFVLLPKDIENESTGLEKVRIHYALIHWTSKENLHYTKMNLYLPRFKMEETYNLKIYLSIMGMTDVFNTSICDLSGISSAEGLYVSEVIHKAFVDANEEGTVAAVATGLIMKPTPHVFPKVFKADHPFAFFIRHKTSNSIPFSGTVVVPQVFKADHPFIFFIRHNKSNSILYSARVCSP
;
A
#
# COMPACT_ATOMS: atom_id res chain seq x y z
N MET A 1 -20.75 19.79 -4.12
CA MET A 1 -20.00 18.74 -4.83
C MET A 1 -18.67 18.63 -4.14
N GLU A 2 -18.56 17.66 -3.23
CA GLU A 2 -17.25 17.28 -2.72
C GLU A 2 -16.41 16.78 -3.90
N SER A 3 -15.12 17.10 -3.88
CA SER A 3 -14.22 16.61 -4.91
C SER A 3 -14.09 15.10 -4.77
N LEU A 4 -13.93 14.43 -5.90
CA LEU A 4 -13.88 12.97 -5.96
C LEU A 4 -12.62 12.38 -5.27
N SER A 5 -11.66 13.24 -4.90
CA SER A 5 -10.58 12.92 -3.99
C SER A 5 -11.07 12.74 -2.56
N GLU A 6 -11.99 13.58 -2.07
CA GLU A 6 -12.51 13.60 -0.69
C GLU A 6 -13.36 12.37 -0.38
N ALA A 7 -14.16 11.88 -1.33
CA ALA A 7 -14.88 10.61 -1.19
C ALA A 7 -13.93 9.42 -0.88
N ASN A 8 -12.79 9.35 -1.59
CA ASN A 8 -11.77 8.33 -1.33
C ASN A 8 -10.95 8.62 -0.06
N SER A 9 -10.81 9.89 0.34
CA SER A 9 -10.25 10.28 1.64
C SER A 9 -11.04 9.67 2.79
N GLN A 10 -12.37 9.73 2.72
CA GLN A 10 -13.25 9.29 3.80
C GLN A 10 -13.31 7.76 3.90
N PHE A 11 -13.50 7.04 2.78
CA PHE A 11 -13.37 5.58 2.75
C PHE A 11 -12.02 5.10 3.32
N PHE A 12 -10.92 5.76 2.96
CA PHE A 12 -9.61 5.49 3.57
C PHE A 12 -9.58 5.73 5.07
N LEU A 13 -10.12 6.86 5.55
CA LEU A 13 -10.11 7.20 6.97
C LEU A 13 -10.88 6.17 7.81
N ASP A 14 -12.06 5.76 7.35
CA ASP A 14 -12.88 4.81 8.05
C ASP A 14 -12.28 3.40 8.01
N LEU A 15 -11.71 2.98 6.86
CA LEU A 15 -10.98 1.71 6.79
C LEU A 15 -9.70 1.74 7.64
N PHE A 16 -8.95 2.85 7.64
CA PHE A 16 -7.74 3.03 8.46
C PHE A 16 -8.08 2.94 9.95
N LYS A 17 -9.17 3.59 10.37
CA LYS A 17 -9.66 3.52 11.75
C LYS A 17 -9.99 2.09 12.14
N ASN A 18 -10.83 1.39 11.37
CA ASN A 18 -11.24 0.02 11.68
C ASN A 18 -10.05 -0.96 11.69
N LEU A 19 -9.09 -0.82 10.76
CA LEU A 19 -7.86 -1.61 10.75
C LEU A 19 -6.95 -1.32 11.96
N SER A 20 -6.85 -0.06 12.41
CA SER A 20 -6.04 0.35 13.56
C SER A 20 -6.66 -0.03 14.90
N GLU A 21 -7.99 -0.01 15.02
CA GLU A 21 -8.71 -0.47 16.21
C GLU A 21 -8.61 -2.00 16.39
N ALA A 22 -8.58 -2.75 15.29
CA ALA A 22 -8.38 -4.20 15.32
C ALA A 22 -6.91 -4.63 15.50
N ASN A 23 -5.95 -3.90 14.94
CA ASN A 23 -4.53 -4.27 14.92
C ASN A 23 -3.69 -3.30 15.76
N ARG A 24 -3.18 -3.77 16.91
CA ARG A 24 -2.27 -3.01 17.80
C ARG A 24 -0.81 -2.91 17.28
N GLY A 25 -0.57 -3.30 16.03
CA GLY A 25 0.75 -3.37 15.42
C GLY A 25 0.92 -2.38 14.28
N ASP A 26 1.75 -2.75 13.33
CA ASP A 26 1.90 -2.04 12.05
C ASP A 26 0.58 -2.12 11.25
N VAL A 27 0.18 -1.02 10.61
CA VAL A 27 -0.98 -0.98 9.70
C VAL A 27 -0.49 -0.47 8.35
N PHE A 28 -0.73 -1.20 7.27
CA PHE A 28 -0.29 -0.77 5.93
C PHE A 28 -1.19 -1.27 4.81
N PHE A 29 -1.83 -0.35 4.10
CA PHE A 29 -2.73 -0.71 2.99
C PHE A 29 -2.80 0.38 1.92
N SER A 30 -3.58 0.10 0.87
CA SER A 30 -3.76 0.99 -0.27
C SER A 30 -5.23 1.13 -0.64
N PRO A 31 -5.87 2.26 -0.30
CA PRO A 31 -7.19 2.62 -0.83
C PRO A 31 -7.20 2.65 -2.34
N PHE A 32 -6.11 3.11 -2.94
CA PHE A 32 -5.95 3.15 -4.39
C PHE A 32 -6.01 1.76 -5.05
N SER A 33 -5.57 0.72 -4.33
CA SER A 33 -5.73 -0.67 -4.72
C SER A 33 -7.17 -1.16 -4.51
N ILE A 34 -7.73 -0.89 -3.32
CA ILE A 34 -9.00 -1.46 -2.85
C ILE A 34 -10.23 -0.83 -3.53
N SER A 35 -10.31 0.50 -3.62
CA SER A 35 -11.45 1.22 -4.21
C SER A 35 -11.83 0.72 -5.61
N PRO A 36 -10.89 0.58 -6.59
CA PRO A 36 -11.25 0.04 -7.90
C PRO A 36 -11.52 -1.47 -7.90
N ALA A 37 -10.95 -2.23 -6.95
CA ALA A 37 -11.29 -3.63 -6.78
C ALA A 37 -12.77 -3.79 -6.37
N LEU A 38 -13.23 -2.99 -5.40
CA LEU A 38 -14.64 -2.92 -5.00
C LEU A 38 -15.54 -2.36 -6.12
N ALA A 39 -15.05 -1.40 -6.90
CA ALA A 39 -15.79 -0.83 -8.02
C ALA A 39 -16.09 -1.86 -9.13
N MET A 40 -15.22 -2.85 -9.36
CA MET A 40 -15.50 -3.96 -10.28
C MET A 40 -16.68 -4.83 -9.80
N VAL A 41 -16.84 -5.02 -8.48
CA VAL A 41 -17.99 -5.73 -7.92
C VAL A 41 -19.26 -4.86 -8.02
N TYR A 42 -19.17 -3.59 -7.62
CA TYR A 42 -20.28 -2.63 -7.67
C TYR A 42 -20.91 -2.48 -9.06
N LEU A 43 -20.10 -2.55 -10.13
CA LEU A 43 -20.58 -2.48 -11.51
C LEU A 43 -21.74 -3.47 -11.80
N GLY A 44 -21.69 -4.66 -11.19
CA GLY A 44 -22.74 -5.68 -11.30
C GLY A 44 -23.67 -5.78 -10.08
N ALA A 45 -23.47 -4.97 -9.04
CA ALA A 45 -24.36 -4.91 -7.88
C ALA A 45 -25.66 -4.17 -8.20
N ARG A 46 -26.77 -4.59 -7.59
CA ARG A 46 -28.10 -3.94 -7.70
C ARG A 46 -28.76 -3.86 -6.32
N GLY A 47 -29.93 -3.22 -6.25
CA GLY A 47 -30.73 -3.10 -5.02
C GLY A 47 -29.95 -2.54 -3.82
N ASP A 48 -30.27 -3.06 -2.63
CA ASP A 48 -29.63 -2.66 -1.37
C ASP A 48 -28.13 -3.03 -1.32
N THR A 49 -27.72 -4.09 -2.03
CA THR A 49 -26.30 -4.45 -2.19
C THR A 49 -25.52 -3.31 -2.86
N ALA A 50 -26.07 -2.72 -3.93
CA ALA A 50 -25.45 -1.55 -4.56
C ALA A 50 -25.46 -0.32 -3.63
N ALA A 51 -26.59 -0.03 -2.97
CA ALA A 51 -26.72 1.14 -2.09
C ALA A 51 -25.72 1.11 -0.93
N GLN A 52 -25.54 -0.05 -0.27
CA GLN A 52 -24.53 -0.23 0.78
C GLN A 52 -23.10 -0.04 0.24
N MET A 53 -22.80 -0.58 -0.94
CA MET A 53 -21.48 -0.43 -1.56
C MET A 53 -21.17 1.03 -1.92
N GLU A 54 -22.16 1.76 -2.45
CA GLU A 54 -22.05 3.19 -2.75
C GLU A 54 -21.83 4.02 -1.47
N GLN A 55 -22.64 3.75 -0.44
CA GLN A 55 -22.53 4.40 0.86
C GLN A 55 -21.15 4.18 1.50
N VAL A 56 -20.61 2.95 1.48
CA VAL A 56 -19.34 2.64 2.15
C VAL A 56 -18.11 3.06 1.35
N SER A 57 -18.12 2.92 0.02
CA SER A 57 -16.89 3.04 -0.79
C SER A 57 -16.86 4.18 -1.80
N MET A 58 -17.99 4.90 -2.02
CA MET A 58 -18.11 5.83 -3.16
C MET A 58 -18.58 7.25 -2.82
N HIS A 59 -19.31 7.45 -1.71
CA HIS A 59 -19.71 8.75 -1.15
C HIS A 59 -20.09 9.81 -2.21
N GLU A 60 -21.30 9.69 -2.79
CA GLU A 60 -21.88 10.58 -3.82
C GLU A 60 -21.05 10.79 -5.11
N GLY A 61 -19.92 10.09 -5.26
CA GLY A 61 -18.95 10.28 -6.32
C GLY A 61 -18.93 9.17 -7.37
N CYS A 62 -18.85 9.53 -8.65
CA CYS A 62 -18.65 8.58 -9.75
C CYS A 62 -17.28 7.87 -9.64
N ILE A 63 -17.21 6.69 -8.99
CA ILE A 63 -15.95 5.98 -8.78
C ILE A 63 -15.27 5.55 -10.10
N GLN A 64 -16.04 5.33 -11.17
CA GLN A 64 -15.50 5.08 -12.50
C GLN A 64 -14.76 6.32 -13.04
N CYS A 65 -15.32 7.51 -12.81
CA CYS A 65 -14.71 8.79 -13.18
C CYS A 65 -13.45 9.03 -12.34
N TRP A 66 -13.47 8.63 -11.06
CA TRP A 66 -12.31 8.71 -10.17
C TRP A 66 -11.20 7.81 -10.64
N TYR A 67 -11.50 6.51 -10.76
CA TYR A 67 -10.53 5.53 -11.18
C TYR A 67 -9.98 5.90 -12.55
N LYS A 68 -10.82 6.23 -13.53
CA LYS A 68 -10.35 6.69 -14.85
C LYS A 68 -9.48 7.95 -14.76
N SER A 69 -9.79 8.91 -13.89
CA SER A 69 -8.96 10.10 -13.67
C SER A 69 -7.60 9.75 -13.07
N ILE A 70 -7.56 9.02 -11.94
CA ILE A 70 -6.31 8.66 -11.27
C ILE A 70 -5.51 7.66 -12.11
N TYR A 71 -6.14 6.63 -12.67
CA TYR A 71 -5.55 5.66 -13.58
C TYR A 71 -4.96 6.32 -14.83
N ASN A 72 -5.64 7.30 -15.44
CA ASN A 72 -5.04 8.08 -16.53
C ASN A 72 -3.86 8.94 -16.04
N SER A 73 -3.98 9.56 -14.85
CA SER A 73 -2.89 10.35 -14.27
C SER A 73 -1.64 9.51 -13.96
N LEU A 74 -1.82 8.23 -13.61
CA LEU A 74 -0.75 7.26 -13.37
C LEU A 74 -0.30 6.54 -14.65
N LYS A 75 -1.15 6.42 -15.67
CA LYS A 75 -0.76 5.96 -17.01
C LYS A 75 0.25 6.90 -17.67
N CYS A 76 0.13 8.21 -17.44
CA CYS A 76 1.15 9.17 -17.84
C CYS A 76 2.52 8.91 -17.18
N CYS A 77 2.55 8.22 -16.03
CA CYS A 77 3.75 7.77 -15.31
C CYS A 77 4.04 6.27 -15.53
N ASN A 78 3.59 5.70 -16.65
CA ASN A 78 3.79 4.30 -17.07
C ASN A 78 3.11 3.21 -16.22
N PHE A 79 1.81 3.36 -15.95
CA PHE A 79 0.96 2.22 -15.62
C PHE A 79 0.68 1.36 -16.88
N SER A 80 1.59 0.43 -17.20
CA SER A 80 1.41 -0.57 -18.26
C SER A 80 1.65 -1.99 -17.75
N SER A 81 0.76 -2.91 -18.14
CA SER A 81 1.01 -4.35 -18.07
C SER A 81 2.05 -4.71 -19.14
N LYS A 82 3.32 -4.49 -18.78
CA LYS A 82 4.56 -4.56 -19.59
C LYS A 82 4.90 -3.29 -20.40
N PHE A 83 6.19 -2.96 -20.35
CA PHE A 83 6.94 -1.92 -21.07
C PHE A 83 6.75 -0.47 -20.59
N SER A 84 7.74 -0.03 -19.78
CA SER A 84 8.48 1.22 -19.97
C SER A 84 9.91 1.00 -19.46
N PHE A 85 10.94 1.56 -20.12
CA PHE A 85 12.34 1.31 -19.77
C PHE A 85 13.03 2.49 -19.03
N ASP A 86 12.28 3.55 -18.71
CA ASP A 86 12.83 4.84 -18.23
C ASP A 86 12.11 5.46 -17.01
N SER A 87 11.11 4.79 -16.40
CA SER A 87 10.51 5.27 -15.15
C SER A 87 11.31 4.79 -13.93
N THR A 88 11.81 5.74 -13.12
CA THR A 88 12.63 5.46 -11.93
C THR A 88 11.82 5.15 -10.66
N SER A 89 10.49 5.24 -10.77
CA SER A 89 9.51 4.72 -9.80
C SER A 89 8.40 3.98 -10.55
N THR A 90 7.93 2.84 -10.03
CA THR A 90 6.87 2.02 -10.62
C THR A 90 5.88 1.56 -9.54
N ILE A 91 4.59 1.51 -9.89
CA ILE A 91 3.54 0.91 -9.06
C ILE A 91 3.06 -0.35 -9.76
N HIS A 92 3.15 -1.48 -9.06
CA HIS A 92 2.63 -2.76 -9.52
C HIS A 92 1.32 -3.01 -8.78
N LEU A 93 0.21 -3.06 -9.53
CA LEU A 93 -1.13 -3.27 -9.00
C LEU A 93 -1.71 -4.53 -9.63
N ALA A 94 -2.13 -5.45 -8.78
CA ALA A 94 -2.67 -6.76 -9.12
C ALA A 94 -4.08 -6.87 -8.53
N ASN A 95 -5.03 -6.19 -9.18
CA ASN A 95 -6.45 -6.28 -8.88
C ASN A 95 -7.11 -7.30 -9.80
N HIS A 96 -7.87 -8.24 -9.24
CA HIS A 96 -8.55 -9.27 -10.01
C HIS A 96 -9.81 -9.79 -9.31
N LEU A 97 -10.79 -10.20 -10.13
CA LEU A 97 -11.91 -11.01 -9.69
C LEU A 97 -11.70 -12.44 -10.17
N PHE A 98 -11.91 -13.41 -9.28
CA PHE A 98 -11.90 -14.83 -9.58
C PHE A 98 -13.27 -15.40 -9.22
N GLY A 99 -14.03 -15.85 -10.21
CA GLY A 99 -15.37 -16.40 -10.03
C GLY A 99 -15.40 -17.91 -10.27
N GLU A 100 -16.30 -18.61 -9.60
CA GLU A 100 -16.46 -20.06 -9.78
C GLU A 100 -16.86 -20.41 -11.23
N LYS A 101 -16.15 -21.36 -11.85
CA LYS A 101 -16.28 -21.76 -13.27
C LYS A 101 -17.67 -22.27 -13.66
N THR A 102 -18.52 -22.66 -12.70
CA THR A 102 -19.89 -23.13 -12.97
C THR A 102 -20.88 -21.98 -13.15
N LEU A 103 -20.48 -20.73 -12.87
CA LEU A 103 -21.31 -19.55 -13.02
C LEU A 103 -21.18 -18.95 -14.42
N LEU A 104 -22.29 -18.44 -14.96
CA LEU A 104 -22.32 -17.80 -16.28
C LEU A 104 -22.23 -16.29 -16.12
N PHE A 105 -21.05 -15.73 -16.37
CA PHE A 105 -20.80 -14.30 -16.27
C PHE A 105 -21.38 -13.53 -17.46
N GLY A 106 -22.04 -12.40 -17.19
CA GLY A 106 -22.67 -11.57 -18.21
C GLY A 106 -21.63 -10.97 -19.16
N LYS A 107 -21.85 -11.10 -20.47
CA LYS A 107 -20.89 -10.60 -21.47
C LYS A 107 -20.66 -9.09 -21.35
N ASP A 108 -21.72 -8.32 -21.16
CA ASP A 108 -21.63 -6.86 -21.05
C ASP A 108 -20.78 -6.45 -19.83
N TYR A 109 -20.93 -7.17 -18.71
CA TYR A 109 -20.08 -6.99 -17.51
C TYR A 109 -18.60 -7.32 -17.77
N LEU A 110 -18.30 -8.42 -18.49
CA LEU A 110 -16.93 -8.77 -18.87
C LEU A 110 -16.31 -7.74 -19.83
N ASP A 111 -17.09 -7.24 -20.80
CA ASP A 111 -16.64 -6.23 -21.76
C ASP A 111 -16.44 -4.86 -21.08
N GLU A 112 -17.30 -4.47 -20.12
CA GLU A 112 -17.13 -3.25 -19.32
C GLU A 112 -15.96 -3.34 -18.34
N THR A 113 -15.78 -4.46 -17.62
CA THR A 113 -14.63 -4.63 -16.72
C THR A 113 -13.30 -4.58 -17.48
N ARG A 114 -13.19 -5.28 -18.62
CA ARG A 114 -12.02 -5.23 -19.50
C ARG A 114 -11.73 -3.81 -20.03
N LYS A 115 -12.79 -3.03 -20.32
CA LYS A 115 -12.70 -1.65 -20.84
C LYS A 115 -12.35 -0.60 -19.78
N LEU A 116 -12.92 -0.72 -18.57
CA LEU A 116 -12.79 0.27 -17.50
C LEU A 116 -11.58 0.00 -16.60
N TYR A 117 -11.36 -1.26 -16.22
CA TYR A 117 -10.37 -1.64 -15.21
C TYR A 117 -9.13 -2.33 -15.80
N HIS A 118 -9.19 -2.74 -17.07
CA HIS A 118 -8.15 -3.56 -17.73
C HIS A 118 -7.88 -4.90 -17.03
N ALA A 119 -8.85 -5.36 -16.24
CA ALA A 119 -8.93 -6.69 -15.66
C ALA A 119 -10.16 -7.39 -16.24
N GLU A 120 -10.08 -8.70 -16.39
CA GLU A 120 -11.18 -9.56 -16.80
C GLU A 120 -11.47 -10.54 -15.65
N LEU A 121 -12.71 -10.92 -15.42
CA LEU A 121 -13.00 -11.92 -14.38
C LEU A 121 -12.48 -13.29 -14.85
N GLU A 122 -11.60 -13.91 -14.06
CA GLU A 122 -11.08 -15.25 -14.37
C GLU A 122 -11.98 -16.33 -13.76
N SER A 123 -12.35 -17.31 -14.57
CA SER A 123 -13.16 -18.46 -14.14
C SER A 123 -12.26 -19.53 -13.52
N VAL A 124 -12.54 -19.88 -12.26
CA VAL A 124 -11.68 -20.73 -11.42
C VAL A 124 -12.49 -21.87 -10.81
N ASP A 125 -11.84 -23.00 -10.56
CA ASP A 125 -12.44 -24.21 -9.99
C ASP A 125 -12.25 -24.28 -8.47
N PHE A 126 -13.07 -23.55 -7.72
CA PHE A 126 -13.08 -23.63 -6.26
C PHE A 126 -13.82 -24.88 -5.78
N ILE A 127 -14.95 -25.24 -6.40
CA ILE A 127 -15.80 -26.36 -5.96
C ILE A 127 -15.06 -27.70 -5.97
N THR A 128 -14.31 -28.02 -7.03
CA THR A 128 -13.64 -29.33 -7.17
C THR A 128 -12.12 -29.27 -7.02
N SER A 129 -11.50 -28.08 -7.10
CA SER A 129 -10.04 -27.92 -7.14
C SER A 129 -9.50 -26.74 -6.30
N SER A 130 -10.13 -26.38 -5.18
CA SER A 130 -9.80 -25.19 -4.35
C SER A 130 -8.30 -24.98 -4.06
N GLU A 131 -7.54 -26.02 -3.70
CA GLU A 131 -6.10 -25.87 -3.43
C GLU A 131 -5.28 -25.60 -4.71
N SER A 132 -5.68 -26.16 -5.86
CA SER A 132 -5.05 -25.81 -7.14
C SER A 132 -5.41 -24.39 -7.57
N ALA A 133 -6.65 -23.95 -7.34
CA ALA A 133 -7.07 -22.58 -7.54
C ALA A 133 -6.21 -21.62 -6.70
N ARG A 134 -6.01 -21.94 -5.41
CA ARG A 134 -5.19 -21.15 -4.48
C ARG A 134 -3.76 -20.98 -4.97
N GLN A 135 -3.13 -22.06 -5.41
CA GLN A 135 -1.77 -22.06 -5.95
C GLN A 135 -1.65 -21.24 -7.24
N ASN A 136 -2.63 -21.35 -8.14
CA ASN A 136 -2.67 -20.59 -9.38
C ASN A 136 -2.80 -19.08 -9.11
N ILE A 137 -3.73 -18.69 -8.23
CA ILE A 137 -3.93 -17.29 -7.83
C ILE A 137 -2.68 -16.72 -7.16
N ASN A 138 -2.06 -17.46 -6.22
CA ASN A 138 -0.80 -17.06 -5.60
C ASN A 138 0.33 -16.86 -6.63
N SER A 139 0.46 -17.78 -7.59
CA SER A 139 1.46 -17.70 -8.66
C SER A 139 1.22 -16.51 -9.61
N TRP A 140 -0.06 -16.18 -9.87
CA TRP A 140 -0.43 -14.99 -10.63
C TRP A 140 -0.03 -13.71 -9.89
N VAL A 141 -0.38 -13.59 -8.60
CA VAL A 141 -0.04 -12.42 -7.77
C VAL A 141 1.48 -12.23 -7.65
N GLU A 142 2.22 -13.32 -7.40
CA GLU A 142 3.69 -13.30 -7.32
C GLU A 142 4.27 -12.73 -8.63
N LYS A 143 3.76 -13.18 -9.78
CA LYS A 143 4.20 -12.73 -11.10
C LYS A 143 3.85 -11.27 -11.39
N GLN A 144 2.68 -10.78 -10.99
CA GLN A 144 2.32 -9.36 -11.15
C GLN A 144 3.13 -8.42 -10.25
N THR A 145 3.68 -8.93 -9.14
CA THR A 145 4.37 -8.15 -8.10
C THR A 145 5.89 -8.34 -8.10
N GLU A 146 6.49 -8.75 -9.22
CA GLU A 146 7.93 -9.04 -9.38
C GLU A 146 8.52 -10.03 -8.35
N GLY A 147 7.70 -10.93 -7.78
CA GLY A 147 8.09 -11.86 -6.72
C GLY A 147 8.09 -11.26 -5.30
N LYS A 148 7.49 -10.08 -5.10
CA LYS A 148 7.44 -9.39 -3.80
C LYS A 148 6.27 -9.82 -2.93
N ILE A 149 5.13 -10.13 -3.54
CA ILE A 149 3.98 -10.68 -2.82
C ILE A 149 3.87 -12.18 -3.15
N VAL A 150 4.46 -12.98 -2.27
CA VAL A 150 4.30 -14.45 -2.27
C VAL A 150 3.15 -14.85 -1.35
N ASN A 151 2.55 -16.02 -1.62
CA ASN A 151 1.52 -16.66 -0.79
C ASN A 151 0.46 -15.67 -0.26
N LEU A 152 -0.24 -14.98 -1.17
CA LEU A 152 -1.35 -14.08 -0.82
C LEU A 152 -2.44 -14.82 -0.02
N LEU A 153 -2.83 -15.98 -0.52
CA LEU A 153 -3.82 -16.86 0.06
C LEU A 153 -3.13 -17.96 0.87
N SER A 154 -3.33 -17.92 2.19
CA SER A 154 -2.95 -19.02 3.09
C SER A 154 -3.78 -20.27 2.80
N GLU A 155 -3.29 -21.44 3.23
CA GLU A 155 -4.06 -22.67 3.20
C GLU A 155 -5.42 -22.47 3.89
N GLY A 156 -6.49 -23.01 3.30
CA GLY A 156 -7.86 -22.82 3.79
C GLY A 156 -8.46 -21.42 3.60
N ALA A 157 -7.76 -20.45 2.96
CA ALA A 157 -8.33 -19.13 2.68
C ALA A 157 -9.42 -19.13 1.58
N ILE A 158 -9.53 -20.22 0.82
CA ILE A 158 -10.60 -20.50 -0.14
C ILE A 158 -10.99 -21.98 -0.07
N ASP A 159 -12.22 -22.29 -0.42
CA ASP A 159 -12.87 -23.57 -0.17
C ASP A 159 -13.94 -23.91 -1.24
N PRO A 160 -14.58 -25.10 -1.19
CA PRO A 160 -15.62 -25.47 -2.16
C PRO A 160 -16.91 -24.63 -2.11
N VAL A 161 -17.13 -23.79 -1.09
CA VAL A 161 -18.29 -22.87 -1.04
C VAL A 161 -17.96 -21.49 -1.59
N THR A 162 -16.70 -21.19 -1.87
CA THR A 162 -16.24 -19.97 -2.55
C THR A 162 -16.91 -19.82 -3.93
N ARG A 163 -17.41 -18.62 -4.24
CA ARG A 163 -18.12 -18.26 -5.48
C ARG A 163 -17.51 -17.06 -6.21
N LEU A 164 -17.10 -16.04 -5.46
CA LEU A 164 -16.41 -14.87 -6.00
C LEU A 164 -15.35 -14.39 -5.00
N LEU A 165 -14.10 -14.39 -5.42
CA LEU A 165 -12.96 -13.89 -4.67
C LEU A 165 -12.48 -12.59 -5.30
N LEU A 166 -12.38 -11.53 -4.50
CA LEU A 166 -11.73 -10.28 -4.89
C LEU A 166 -10.31 -10.25 -4.35
N VAL A 167 -9.33 -10.14 -5.25
CA VAL A 167 -7.91 -9.99 -4.91
C VAL A 167 -7.46 -8.57 -5.23
N SER A 168 -6.76 -7.96 -4.27
CA SER A 168 -6.13 -6.65 -4.43
C SER A 168 -4.71 -6.69 -3.85
N ALA A 169 -3.69 -6.80 -4.69
CA ALA A 169 -2.30 -6.80 -4.25
C ALA A 169 -1.53 -5.63 -4.87
N ILE A 170 -0.71 -4.95 -4.07
CA ILE A 170 0.00 -3.75 -4.52
C ILE A 170 1.42 -3.65 -3.96
N TYR A 171 2.34 -3.22 -4.82
CA TYR A 171 3.76 -3.04 -4.53
C TYR A 171 4.25 -1.70 -5.10
N PHE A 172 4.87 -0.88 -4.25
CA PHE A 172 5.59 0.32 -4.69
C PHE A 172 7.07 0.01 -4.89
N LYS A 173 7.66 0.55 -5.95
CA LYS A 173 9.10 0.54 -6.19
C LYS A 173 9.55 1.94 -6.60
N GLY A 174 10.65 2.44 -6.08
CA GLY A 174 11.19 3.73 -6.53
C GLY A 174 12.43 4.18 -5.78
N ASP A 175 13.43 4.65 -6.52
CA ASP A 175 14.68 5.15 -5.95
C ASP A 175 14.47 6.52 -5.28
N TRP A 176 15.12 6.80 -4.14
CA TRP A 176 15.14 8.16 -3.59
C TRP A 176 15.80 9.12 -4.58
N GLN A 177 15.23 10.31 -4.79
CA GLN A 177 15.85 11.36 -5.62
C GLN A 177 17.28 11.64 -5.15
N LYS A 178 17.48 11.61 -3.83
CA LYS A 178 18.77 11.74 -3.18
C LYS A 178 18.90 10.63 -2.15
N LYS A 179 19.58 9.54 -2.52
CA LYS A 179 19.83 8.33 -1.72
C LYS A 179 20.51 8.59 -0.37
N PHE A 180 20.29 7.71 0.59
CA PHE A 180 21.08 7.66 1.82
C PHE A 180 22.44 7.02 1.53
N ARG A 181 23.37 7.11 2.48
CA ARG A 181 24.69 6.47 2.38
C ARG A 181 24.73 5.26 3.30
N MET A 182 24.94 4.07 2.75
CA MET A 182 25.02 2.83 3.56
C MET A 182 26.11 2.90 4.64
N ASP A 183 27.25 3.57 4.38
CA ASP A 183 28.32 3.79 5.37
C ASP A 183 27.94 4.77 6.52
N LYS A 184 26.72 5.32 6.48
CA LYS A 184 26.15 6.17 7.52
C LYS A 184 24.99 5.52 8.27
N THR A 185 24.48 4.40 7.79
CA THR A 185 23.47 3.61 8.50
C THR A 185 24.10 2.90 9.68
N LYS A 186 23.45 2.95 10.85
CA LYS A 186 23.94 2.36 12.09
C LYS A 186 22.82 1.70 12.86
N GLU A 187 23.17 0.75 13.72
CA GLU A 187 22.23 0.23 14.71
C GLU A 187 21.94 1.33 15.76
N GLU A 188 20.67 1.68 15.94
CA GLU A 188 20.20 2.60 16.98
C GLU A 188 18.93 2.06 17.66
N GLN A 189 18.61 2.60 18.84
CA GLN A 189 17.37 2.28 19.56
C GLN A 189 16.16 2.95 18.89
N PHE A 190 15.14 2.16 18.59
CA PHE A 190 13.78 2.61 18.29
C PHE A 190 12.89 2.31 19.49
N ARG A 191 12.20 3.32 20.01
CA ARG A 191 11.32 3.25 21.18
C ARG A 191 9.93 2.80 20.71
N LEU A 192 9.52 1.59 21.08
CA LEU A 192 8.19 1.06 20.72
C LEU A 192 7.10 1.74 21.55
N ASN A 193 7.42 2.04 22.80
CA ASN A 193 6.60 2.82 23.73
C ASN A 193 7.53 3.49 24.77
N LYS A 194 7.01 3.99 25.90
CA LYS A 194 7.83 4.64 26.95
C LYS A 194 8.75 3.70 27.75
N LYS A 195 8.59 2.38 27.63
CA LYS A 195 9.32 1.35 28.38
C LYS A 195 10.18 0.49 27.48
N ASP A 196 9.64 0.10 26.33
CA ASP A 196 10.24 -0.90 25.44
C ASP A 196 10.97 -0.26 24.26
N THR A 197 12.17 -0.76 23.95
CA THR A 197 12.96 -0.37 22.78
C THR A 197 13.43 -1.58 21.98
N LYS A 198 13.77 -1.37 20.72
CA LYS A 198 14.26 -2.37 19.77
C LYS A 198 15.39 -1.78 18.94
N ASN A 199 16.45 -2.55 18.70
CA ASN A 199 17.51 -2.15 17.78
C ASN A 199 16.99 -2.14 16.33
N VAL A 200 17.30 -1.08 15.59
CA VAL A 200 16.98 -0.93 14.15
C VAL A 200 18.17 -0.37 13.38
N MET A 201 18.25 -0.69 12.10
CA MET A 201 19.22 -0.06 11.19
C MET A 201 18.72 1.34 10.81
N MET A 202 19.18 2.35 11.53
CA MET A 202 18.86 3.76 11.36
C MET A 202 19.70 4.37 10.24
N MET A 203 19.07 4.74 9.13
CA MET A 203 19.71 5.44 8.02
C MET A 203 19.89 6.91 8.38
N TYR A 204 21.03 7.50 8.03
CA TYR A 204 21.33 8.91 8.32
C TYR A 204 21.63 9.73 7.07
N LYS A 205 21.14 10.97 7.04
CA LYS A 205 21.47 11.97 6.02
C LYS A 205 21.38 13.40 6.52
N SER A 206 22.35 14.24 6.15
CA SER A 206 22.22 15.71 6.25
C SER A 206 21.96 16.31 4.88
N ALA A 207 20.83 17.00 4.69
CA ALA A 207 20.45 17.64 3.42
C ALA A 207 19.42 18.75 3.66
N GLN A 208 18.93 19.38 2.59
CA GLN A 208 17.70 20.18 2.65
C GLN A 208 16.50 19.33 2.24
N PHE A 209 15.41 19.48 2.98
CA PHE A 209 14.13 18.79 2.78
C PHE A 209 12.97 19.79 2.88
N ASN A 210 11.86 19.49 2.23
CA ASN A 210 10.58 20.12 2.54
C ASN A 210 10.09 19.59 3.89
N TYR A 211 9.76 20.50 4.80
CA TYR A 211 9.48 20.18 6.20
C TYR A 211 8.45 21.14 6.79
N ALA A 212 7.58 20.66 7.68
CA ALA A 212 6.70 21.50 8.49
C ALA A 212 6.61 21.00 9.95
N LEU A 213 6.37 21.94 10.87
CA LEU A 213 5.88 21.67 12.22
C LEU A 213 4.36 21.72 12.20
N LEU A 214 3.71 20.83 12.96
CA LEU A 214 2.26 20.69 13.02
C LEU A 214 1.80 20.85 14.48
N PRO A 215 1.63 22.09 14.99
CA PRO A 215 1.31 22.35 16.38
C PRO A 215 -0.01 21.69 16.83
N ASP A 216 -1.04 21.72 15.97
CA ASP A 216 -2.40 21.27 16.26
C ASP A 216 -2.48 19.77 16.63
N VAL A 217 -1.54 18.97 16.12
CA VAL A 217 -1.40 17.53 16.40
C VAL A 217 -0.08 17.18 17.09
N ASN A 218 0.65 18.18 17.57
CA ASN A 218 1.95 18.04 18.23
C ASN A 218 2.93 17.12 17.46
N ALA A 219 3.06 17.34 16.15
CA ALA A 219 3.86 16.50 15.25
C ALA A 219 4.78 17.33 14.32
N GLN A 220 5.57 16.64 13.51
CA GLN A 220 6.42 17.19 12.46
C GLN A 220 6.33 16.30 11.21
N ILE A 221 6.41 16.90 10.03
CA ILE A 221 6.31 16.17 8.76
C ILE A 221 7.49 16.54 7.83
N ILE A 222 8.01 15.54 7.13
CA ILE A 222 9.12 15.70 6.18
C ILE A 222 8.81 14.99 4.85
N GLU A 223 9.19 15.61 3.74
CA GLU A 223 9.10 15.03 2.39
C GLU A 223 10.42 14.39 1.97
N LEU A 224 10.34 13.15 1.46
CA LEU A 224 11.40 12.44 0.76
C LEU A 224 10.96 12.22 -0.71
N PRO A 225 11.41 13.07 -1.66
CA PRO A 225 11.12 12.86 -3.07
C PRO A 225 11.77 11.59 -3.63
N TYR A 226 11.04 10.87 -4.47
CA TYR A 226 11.58 9.82 -5.31
C TYR A 226 12.19 10.39 -6.60
N ALA A 227 13.04 9.60 -7.24
CA ALA A 227 13.55 9.86 -8.57
C ALA A 227 12.41 9.94 -9.60
N GLY A 228 12.59 10.77 -10.63
CA GLY A 228 11.51 11.19 -11.53
C GLY A 228 10.63 12.31 -10.97
N GLU A 229 10.70 12.59 -9.66
CA GLU A 229 9.90 13.58 -8.93
C GLU A 229 8.37 13.36 -8.90
N ASP A 230 7.80 12.44 -9.68
CA ASP A 230 6.35 12.14 -9.69
C ASP A 230 5.79 11.75 -8.31
N PHE A 231 6.61 11.07 -7.50
CA PHE A 231 6.22 10.60 -6.16
C PHE A 231 7.10 11.21 -5.06
N SER A 232 6.52 11.33 -3.87
CA SER A 232 7.25 11.54 -2.62
C SER A 232 6.70 10.64 -1.52
N MET A 233 7.56 10.11 -0.66
CA MET A 233 7.15 9.65 0.66
C MET A 233 7.08 10.86 1.60
N PHE A 234 6.03 10.94 2.38
CA PHE A 234 5.93 11.83 3.52
C PHE A 234 6.00 11.01 4.79
N VAL A 235 6.84 11.44 5.74
CA VAL A 235 6.93 10.82 7.07
C VAL A 235 6.43 11.83 8.09
N LEU A 236 5.36 11.45 8.78
CA LEU A 236 4.75 12.20 9.87
C LEU A 236 5.13 11.55 11.19
N LEU A 237 5.86 12.30 12.00
CA LEU A 237 6.42 11.87 13.26
C LEU A 237 5.80 12.72 14.39
N PRO A 238 5.09 12.10 15.37
CA PRO A 238 4.73 12.78 16.61
C PRO A 238 5.97 13.42 17.26
N LYS A 239 5.77 14.43 18.12
CA LYS A 239 6.91 15.07 18.79
C LYS A 239 7.57 14.14 19.81
N ASP A 240 6.78 13.30 20.47
CA ASP A 240 7.22 12.25 21.38
C ASP A 240 6.09 11.22 21.62
N ILE A 241 6.41 10.10 22.26
CA ILE A 241 5.47 9.05 22.66
C ILE A 241 4.60 9.54 23.83
N GLU A 242 3.29 9.24 23.81
CA GLU A 242 2.37 9.53 24.93
C GLU A 242 2.26 8.35 25.91
N ASN A 243 1.66 8.54 27.09
CA ASN A 243 1.78 7.53 28.17
C ASN A 243 1.13 6.18 27.84
N GLU A 244 0.01 6.20 27.12
CA GLU A 244 -0.83 5.03 26.82
C GLU A 244 -1.02 4.85 25.31
N SER A 245 -0.29 5.61 24.49
CA SER A 245 -0.56 5.75 23.06
C SER A 245 0.73 6.06 22.28
N THR A 246 0.70 5.75 20.98
CA THR A 246 1.81 6.02 20.05
C THR A 246 1.95 7.50 19.68
N GLY A 247 0.96 8.33 20.04
CA GLY A 247 0.78 9.70 19.57
C GLY A 247 0.12 9.79 18.19
N LEU A 248 0.03 8.67 17.45
CA LEU A 248 -0.55 8.63 16.10
C LEU A 248 -2.09 8.65 16.11
N GLU A 249 -2.74 8.29 17.21
CA GLU A 249 -4.20 8.22 17.31
C GLU A 249 -4.87 9.61 17.20
N LYS A 250 -4.12 10.67 17.55
CA LYS A 250 -4.55 12.07 17.39
C LYS A 250 -4.42 12.59 15.97
N VAL A 251 -3.69 11.88 15.11
CA VAL A 251 -3.54 12.23 13.71
C VAL A 251 -4.75 11.74 12.93
N ARG A 252 -5.73 12.62 12.71
CA ARG A 252 -6.78 12.39 11.70
C ARG A 252 -6.19 12.61 10.30
N ILE A 253 -5.51 11.58 9.80
CA ILE A 253 -4.60 11.60 8.65
C ILE A 253 -5.14 12.43 7.46
N HIS A 254 -6.13 11.94 6.72
CA HIS A 254 -6.28 12.31 5.30
C HIS A 254 -6.59 13.79 4.99
N TYR A 255 -7.62 14.41 5.59
CA TYR A 255 -7.98 15.80 5.24
C TYR A 255 -6.88 16.80 5.61
N ALA A 256 -6.24 16.58 6.76
CA ALA A 256 -5.17 17.45 7.22
C ALA A 256 -3.86 17.23 6.44
N LEU A 257 -3.59 16.00 5.97
CA LEU A 257 -2.40 15.70 5.15
C LEU A 257 -2.27 16.58 3.92
N ILE A 258 -3.35 16.76 3.14
CA ILE A 258 -3.30 17.56 1.90
C ILE A 258 -2.92 19.01 2.23
N HIS A 259 -3.50 19.58 3.28
CA HIS A 259 -3.17 20.92 3.75
C HIS A 259 -1.73 21.01 4.28
N TRP A 260 -1.34 20.13 5.21
CA TRP A 260 0.00 20.11 5.82
C TRP A 260 1.14 19.89 4.81
N THR A 261 0.84 19.26 3.66
CA THR A 261 1.80 19.00 2.59
C THR A 261 1.60 19.87 1.34
N SER A 262 0.92 21.01 1.51
CA SER A 262 0.85 22.06 0.50
C SER A 262 2.18 22.83 0.42
N LYS A 263 2.38 23.57 -0.69
CA LYS A 263 3.63 24.33 -0.90
C LYS A 263 3.77 25.54 0.03
N GLU A 264 2.65 26.02 0.57
CA GLU A 264 2.58 27.15 1.48
C GLU A 264 3.04 26.74 2.89
N ASN A 265 2.76 25.50 3.30
CA ASN A 265 3.08 24.97 4.62
C ASN A 265 4.47 24.28 4.70
N LEU A 266 4.96 23.72 3.60
CA LEU A 266 6.27 23.07 3.55
C LEU A 266 7.40 24.08 3.31
N HIS A 267 8.46 24.01 4.12
CA HIS A 267 9.61 24.91 4.02
C HIS A 267 10.93 24.16 3.83
N TYR A 268 11.72 24.61 2.84
CA TYR A 268 13.04 24.06 2.52
C TYR A 268 14.04 24.26 3.67
N THR A 269 14.18 23.24 4.52
CA THR A 269 14.92 23.30 5.78
C THR A 269 16.15 22.38 5.73
N LYS A 270 17.31 22.88 6.17
CA LYS A 270 18.52 22.06 6.33
C LYS A 270 18.39 21.20 7.58
N MET A 271 18.36 19.87 7.42
CA MET A 271 18.10 18.93 8.49
C MET A 271 19.05 17.72 8.48
N ASN A 272 19.27 17.20 9.67
CA ASN A 272 19.79 15.86 9.93
C ASN A 272 18.58 14.92 10.05
N LEU A 273 18.35 14.12 9.01
CA LEU A 273 17.31 13.11 8.94
C LEU A 273 17.89 11.76 9.40
N TYR A 274 17.20 11.14 10.35
CA TYR A 274 17.35 9.75 10.76
C TYR A 274 16.03 9.03 10.49
N LEU A 275 16.08 7.97 9.67
CA LEU A 275 14.92 7.16 9.29
C LEU A 275 15.33 5.68 9.36
N PRO A 276 14.61 4.80 10.08
CA PRO A 276 14.95 3.39 10.11
C PRO A 276 14.73 2.77 8.73
N ARG A 277 15.53 1.74 8.40
CA ARG A 277 15.07 0.75 7.40
C ARG A 277 13.81 0.10 7.95
N PHE A 278 12.78 0.00 7.12
CA PHE A 278 11.55 -0.72 7.48
C PHE A 278 11.01 -1.48 6.28
N LYS A 279 10.52 -2.69 6.55
CA LYS A 279 9.73 -3.49 5.63
C LYS A 279 8.36 -3.71 6.25
N MET A 280 7.29 -3.57 5.47
CA MET A 280 5.94 -3.94 5.88
C MET A 280 5.32 -4.81 4.80
N GLU A 281 4.64 -5.87 5.21
CA GLU A 281 4.00 -6.84 4.33
C GLU A 281 2.69 -7.29 4.99
N GLU A 282 1.70 -6.41 4.93
CA GLU A 282 0.43 -6.60 5.64
C GLU A 282 -0.63 -7.21 4.72
N THR A 283 -1.38 -8.17 5.26
CA THR A 283 -2.42 -8.92 4.55
C THR A 283 -3.72 -8.85 5.33
N TYR A 284 -4.79 -8.37 4.70
CA TYR A 284 -6.09 -8.22 5.32
C TYR A 284 -7.16 -8.94 4.52
N ASN A 285 -8.01 -9.68 5.22
CA ASN A 285 -9.33 -10.01 4.70
C ASN A 285 -10.28 -8.85 5.03
N LEU A 286 -10.63 -8.08 4.00
CA LEU A 286 -11.42 -6.86 4.14
C LEU A 286 -12.91 -7.11 4.38
N LYS A 287 -13.41 -8.33 4.16
CA LYS A 287 -14.83 -8.70 4.35
C LYS A 287 -15.38 -8.25 5.70
N ILE A 288 -14.65 -8.54 6.78
CA ILE A 288 -15.06 -8.19 8.16
C ILE A 288 -15.11 -6.67 8.34
N TYR A 289 -14.08 -5.97 7.90
CA TYR A 289 -13.97 -4.50 8.04
C TYR A 289 -15.03 -3.77 7.21
N LEU A 290 -15.26 -4.20 5.97
CA LEU A 290 -16.31 -3.67 5.10
C LEU A 290 -17.71 -3.95 5.67
N SER A 291 -17.93 -5.12 6.26
CA SER A 291 -19.18 -5.44 6.97
C SER A 291 -19.42 -4.50 8.16
N ILE A 292 -18.39 -4.23 8.98
CA ILE A 292 -18.46 -3.28 10.10
C ILE A 292 -18.77 -1.85 9.61
N MET A 293 -18.26 -1.47 8.44
CA MET A 293 -18.53 -0.18 7.80
C MET A 293 -19.95 -0.08 7.20
N GLY A 294 -20.71 -1.18 7.11
CA GLY A 294 -22.10 -1.22 6.62
C GLY A 294 -22.31 -1.90 5.27
N MET A 295 -21.27 -2.52 4.68
CA MET A 295 -21.35 -3.29 3.44
C MET A 295 -21.57 -4.77 3.78
N THR A 296 -22.80 -5.18 4.05
CA THR A 296 -23.12 -6.54 4.53
C THR A 296 -23.68 -7.46 3.45
N ASP A 297 -24.54 -6.93 2.58
CA ASP A 297 -25.38 -7.77 1.71
C ASP A 297 -24.56 -8.45 0.62
N VAL A 298 -23.50 -7.77 0.15
CA VAL A 298 -22.53 -8.31 -0.83
C VAL A 298 -21.85 -9.60 -0.37
N PHE A 299 -21.81 -9.85 0.95
CA PHE A 299 -21.21 -11.03 1.58
C PHE A 299 -22.24 -12.09 2.02
N ASN A 300 -23.54 -11.84 1.81
CA ASN A 300 -24.62 -12.67 2.33
C ASN A 300 -25.33 -13.45 1.22
N THR A 301 -25.24 -14.78 1.28
CA THR A 301 -25.77 -15.73 0.30
C THR A 301 -27.27 -15.61 -0.01
N SER A 302 -28.06 -14.99 0.88
CA SER A 302 -29.53 -14.96 0.78
C SER A 302 -30.12 -13.61 0.33
N ILE A 303 -29.33 -12.54 0.36
CA ILE A 303 -29.78 -11.17 0.02
C ILE A 303 -28.84 -10.44 -0.95
N CYS A 304 -27.68 -11.03 -1.26
CA CYS A 304 -26.73 -10.45 -2.21
C CYS A 304 -27.36 -10.35 -3.61
N ASP A 305 -27.41 -9.12 -4.14
CA ASP A 305 -27.82 -8.86 -5.52
C ASP A 305 -26.62 -8.43 -6.37
N LEU A 306 -25.96 -9.43 -6.96
CA LEU A 306 -24.94 -9.29 -8.00
C LEU A 306 -25.48 -9.73 -9.38
N SER A 307 -26.78 -9.54 -9.63
CA SER A 307 -27.45 -9.93 -10.87
C SER A 307 -26.88 -9.30 -12.14
N GLY A 308 -26.15 -8.18 -12.00
CA GLY A 308 -25.40 -7.55 -13.09
C GLY A 308 -24.07 -8.22 -13.41
N ILE A 309 -23.53 -9.09 -12.53
CA ILE A 309 -22.34 -9.92 -12.80
C ILE A 309 -22.76 -11.25 -13.46
N SER A 310 -23.78 -11.91 -12.91
CA SER A 310 -24.29 -13.20 -13.37
C SER A 310 -25.78 -13.32 -13.07
N SER A 311 -26.54 -13.97 -13.96
CA SER A 311 -27.93 -14.35 -13.70
C SER A 311 -28.09 -15.62 -12.85
N ALA A 312 -26.98 -16.22 -12.39
CA ALA A 312 -27.00 -17.39 -11.52
C ALA A 312 -27.36 -17.00 -10.07
N GLU A 313 -28.30 -17.74 -9.47
CA GLU A 313 -28.63 -17.61 -8.05
C GLU A 313 -27.44 -17.99 -7.15
N GLY A 314 -27.33 -17.35 -5.99
CA GLY A 314 -26.30 -17.65 -5.00
C GLY A 314 -24.89 -17.16 -5.36
N LEU A 315 -24.76 -16.19 -6.27
CA LEU A 315 -23.53 -15.40 -6.42
C LEU A 315 -23.44 -14.35 -5.29
N TYR A 316 -22.35 -14.40 -4.53
CA TYR A 316 -21.98 -13.45 -3.48
C TYR A 316 -20.47 -13.30 -3.45
N VAL A 317 -19.95 -12.19 -2.92
CA VAL A 317 -18.52 -12.07 -2.63
C VAL A 317 -18.20 -12.97 -1.45
N SER A 318 -17.43 -14.02 -1.71
CA SER A 318 -16.99 -14.95 -0.68
C SER A 318 -15.95 -14.29 0.20
N GLU A 319 -14.85 -13.77 -0.37
CA GLU A 319 -13.76 -13.14 0.39
C GLU A 319 -13.14 -11.96 -0.39
N VAL A 320 -12.58 -10.99 0.34
CA VAL A 320 -11.87 -9.81 -0.21
C VAL A 320 -10.49 -9.73 0.39
N ILE A 321 -9.47 -10.17 -0.36
CA ILE A 321 -8.10 -10.26 0.15
C ILE A 321 -7.26 -9.11 -0.39
N HIS A 322 -6.80 -8.25 0.52
CA HIS A 322 -5.87 -7.16 0.23
C HIS A 322 -4.48 -7.45 0.80
N LYS A 323 -3.42 -7.19 0.03
CA LYS A 323 -2.03 -7.26 0.51
C LYS A 323 -1.18 -6.13 -0.03
N ALA A 324 -0.47 -5.44 0.85
CA ALA A 324 0.41 -4.34 0.49
C ALA A 324 1.85 -4.61 0.94
N PHE A 325 2.83 -4.27 0.09
CA PHE A 325 4.25 -4.43 0.37
C PHE A 325 5.02 -3.10 0.21
N VAL A 326 5.88 -2.79 1.19
CA VAL A 326 6.90 -1.72 1.11
C VAL A 326 8.20 -2.17 1.78
N ASP A 327 9.35 -1.75 1.23
CA ASP A 327 10.70 -2.02 1.72
C ASP A 327 11.54 -0.76 1.53
N ALA A 328 11.62 0.07 2.57
CA ALA A 328 12.33 1.34 2.55
C ALA A 328 13.77 1.16 3.08
N ASN A 329 14.75 1.45 2.21
CA ASN A 329 16.18 1.34 2.49
C ASN A 329 16.97 2.52 1.85
N GLU A 330 18.30 2.44 1.82
CA GLU A 330 19.14 3.58 1.46
C GLU A 330 19.01 4.01 0.00
N GLU A 331 18.69 3.07 -0.90
CA GLU A 331 18.52 3.34 -2.33
C GLU A 331 17.18 4.02 -2.62
N GLY A 332 16.14 3.67 -1.85
CA GLY A 332 14.76 4.00 -2.14
C GLY A 332 13.82 3.00 -1.49
N THR A 333 12.64 2.87 -2.09
CA THR A 333 11.90 1.61 -2.08
C THR A 333 12.42 0.73 -3.23
N VAL A 334 13.70 0.31 -3.13
CA VAL A 334 14.43 -0.63 -4.00
C VAL A 334 14.54 -0.25 -5.51
N ALA A 335 15.66 -0.27 -6.23
CA ALA A 335 17.13 -0.23 -6.05
C ALA A 335 17.71 -0.56 -7.46
N ALA A 336 18.85 -0.07 -7.97
CA ALA A 336 19.86 0.90 -7.53
C ALA A 336 20.35 1.66 -8.81
N VAL A 337 21.20 2.69 -8.84
CA VAL A 337 22.62 2.80 -8.39
C VAL A 337 22.96 4.30 -8.11
N ALA A 338 24.21 4.64 -7.74
CA ALA A 338 24.61 5.97 -7.23
C ALA A 338 25.29 6.91 -8.25
N THR A 339 25.02 8.22 -8.10
CA THR A 339 25.85 9.32 -8.62
C THR A 339 26.01 10.40 -7.55
N GLY A 340 27.24 10.85 -7.29
CA GLY A 340 27.55 11.82 -6.22
C GLY A 340 27.37 13.28 -6.65
N LEU A 341 26.81 14.12 -5.76
CA LEU A 341 26.73 15.57 -5.93
C LEU A 341 27.60 16.30 -4.90
N ILE A 342 28.34 17.31 -5.37
CA ILE A 342 29.23 18.15 -4.56
C ILE A 342 28.43 19.31 -3.96
N MET A 343 28.46 19.47 -2.63
CA MET A 343 27.82 20.59 -1.94
C MET A 343 28.80 21.74 -1.70
N LYS A 344 28.38 22.98 -2.00
CA LYS A 344 29.11 24.20 -1.62
C LYS A 344 28.74 24.63 -0.18
N PRO A 345 29.62 25.34 0.55
CA PRO A 345 29.34 25.72 1.94
C PRO A 345 28.27 26.81 2.04
N THR A 346 27.41 26.71 3.06
CA THR A 346 26.51 27.77 3.53
C THR A 346 26.80 28.08 5.01
N PRO A 347 26.40 29.25 5.54
CA PRO A 347 26.72 29.67 6.91
C PRO A 347 26.31 28.65 7.99
N HIS A 348 26.92 28.76 9.18
CA HIS A 348 26.72 27.87 10.33
C HIS A 348 25.32 28.03 10.97
N VAL A 349 24.30 27.56 10.27
CA VAL A 349 23.03 27.15 10.88
C VAL A 349 23.18 25.69 11.28
N PHE A 350 23.06 25.40 12.59
CA PHE A 350 22.97 24.02 13.06
C PHE A 350 21.74 23.36 12.43
N PRO A 351 21.89 22.24 11.71
CA PRO A 351 20.76 21.59 11.05
C PRO A 351 19.77 21.08 12.10
N LYS A 352 18.47 21.31 11.88
CA LYS A 352 17.42 20.73 12.73
C LYS A 352 17.46 19.20 12.64
N VAL A 353 17.05 18.50 13.68
CA VAL A 353 17.01 17.03 13.69
C VAL A 353 15.59 16.55 13.44
N PHE A 354 15.40 15.68 12.44
CA PHE A 354 14.23 14.83 12.30
C PHE A 354 14.67 13.40 12.57
N LYS A 355 14.18 12.77 13.63
CA LYS A 355 14.62 11.43 14.04
C LYS A 355 13.43 10.52 14.31
N ALA A 356 13.12 9.66 13.34
CA ALA A 356 12.05 8.66 13.43
C ALA A 356 12.48 7.46 14.29
N ASP A 357 12.74 7.70 15.58
CA ASP A 357 13.14 6.69 16.57
C ASP A 357 12.00 6.18 17.46
N HIS A 358 10.76 6.39 17.01
CA HIS A 358 9.52 5.99 17.67
C HIS A 358 8.39 5.97 16.63
N PRO A 359 7.18 5.45 16.96
CA PRO A 359 6.15 5.21 15.96
C PRO A 359 5.82 6.43 15.10
N PHE A 360 5.74 6.20 13.79
CA PHE A 360 5.48 7.24 12.79
C PHE A 360 4.46 6.77 11.77
N ALA A 361 3.68 7.71 11.24
CA ALA A 361 2.88 7.48 10.04
C ALA A 361 3.71 7.85 8.81
N PHE A 362 3.48 7.16 7.70
CA PHE A 362 4.00 7.57 6.41
C PHE A 362 2.96 7.34 5.33
N PHE A 363 3.11 8.07 4.23
CA PHE A 363 2.32 7.86 3.03
C PHE A 363 3.12 8.22 1.79
N ILE A 364 2.79 7.59 0.68
CA ILE A 364 3.36 7.92 -0.63
C ILE A 364 2.31 8.71 -1.39
N ARG A 365 2.67 9.90 -1.88
CA ARG A 365 1.80 10.79 -2.67
C ARG A 365 2.32 10.92 -4.09
N HIS A 366 1.44 10.75 -5.08
CA HIS A 366 1.68 11.19 -6.45
C HIS A 366 1.44 12.69 -6.55
N LYS A 367 2.45 13.49 -6.90
CA LYS A 367 2.39 14.96 -6.83
C LYS A 367 1.39 15.56 -7.80
N THR A 368 1.26 15.00 -9.00
CA THR A 368 0.45 15.60 -10.08
C THR A 368 -1.05 15.44 -9.85
N SER A 369 -1.49 14.30 -9.30
CA SER A 369 -2.90 14.04 -8.97
C SER A 369 -3.26 14.31 -7.50
N ASN A 370 -2.25 14.57 -6.65
CA ASN A 370 -2.34 14.53 -5.18
C ASN A 370 -2.84 13.19 -4.59
N SER A 371 -2.98 12.12 -5.38
CA SER A 371 -3.46 10.83 -4.85
C SER A 371 -2.44 10.20 -3.91
N ILE A 372 -2.94 9.52 -2.87
CA ILE A 372 -2.15 8.81 -1.87
C ILE A 372 -2.30 7.30 -2.13
N PRO A 373 -1.46 6.70 -3.02
CA PRO A 373 -1.53 5.27 -3.30
C PRO A 373 -1.15 4.36 -2.13
N PHE A 374 -0.41 4.83 -1.13
CA PHE A 374 0.00 4.02 0.02
C PHE A 374 -0.03 4.86 1.30
N SER A 375 -0.48 4.27 2.40
CA SER A 375 -0.39 4.85 3.74
C SER A 375 -0.20 3.75 4.79
N GLY A 376 0.53 4.06 5.85
CA GLY A 376 0.68 3.16 6.98
C GLY A 376 1.31 3.77 8.21
N THR A 377 1.27 3.00 9.30
CA THR A 377 1.89 3.31 10.58
C THR A 377 2.96 2.27 10.90
N VAL A 378 4.18 2.74 11.13
CA VAL A 378 5.29 1.89 11.57
C VAL A 378 5.35 2.02 13.09
N VAL A 379 4.91 0.99 13.80
CA VAL A 379 4.97 0.87 15.27
C VAL A 379 6.18 0.03 15.68
N VAL A 380 6.48 -1.03 14.92
CA VAL A 380 7.61 -1.93 15.16
C VAL A 380 8.35 -2.22 13.85
N PRO A 381 9.37 -1.43 13.46
CA PRO A 381 10.12 -1.67 12.23
C PRO A 381 10.56 -3.14 12.12
N GLN A 382 10.07 -3.85 11.09
CA GLN A 382 10.52 -5.21 10.84
C GLN A 382 11.95 -5.17 10.31
N VAL A 383 12.84 -5.87 11.00
CA VAL A 383 14.25 -6.01 10.63
C VAL A 383 14.45 -7.48 10.29
N PHE A 384 14.93 -7.78 9.08
CA PHE A 384 15.45 -9.12 8.79
C PHE A 384 16.72 -9.32 9.63
N LYS A 385 16.56 -10.02 10.75
CA LYS A 385 17.65 -10.39 11.64
C LYS A 385 18.04 -11.83 11.34
N ALA A 386 19.11 -12.02 10.59
CA ALA A 386 19.81 -13.30 10.61
C ALA A 386 20.73 -13.30 11.84
N ASP A 387 20.37 -14.01 12.89
CA ASP A 387 21.18 -14.18 14.11
C ASP A 387 21.67 -15.62 14.31
N HIS A 388 21.44 -16.47 13.31
CA HIS A 388 22.00 -17.81 13.20
C HIS A 388 22.56 -18.05 11.80
N PRO A 389 23.44 -19.05 11.59
CA PRO A 389 23.94 -19.40 10.26
C PRO A 389 22.81 -19.61 9.24
N PHE A 390 23.00 -19.11 8.03
CA PHE A 390 22.00 -19.20 6.95
C PHE A 390 22.65 -19.46 5.60
N ILE A 391 21.86 -19.96 4.65
CA ILE A 391 22.23 -20.07 3.24
C ILE A 391 21.37 -19.09 2.48
N PHE A 392 21.98 -18.30 1.60
CA PHE A 392 21.27 -17.46 0.65
C PHE A 392 21.68 -17.80 -0.78
N PHE A 393 20.79 -17.51 -1.72
CA PHE A 393 21.06 -17.58 -3.14
C PHE A 393 20.50 -16.35 -3.84
N ILE A 394 21.25 -15.82 -4.81
CA ILE A 394 20.83 -14.72 -5.67
C ILE A 394 20.40 -15.33 -6.99
N ARG A 395 19.09 -15.27 -7.28
CA ARG A 395 18.50 -15.78 -8.52
C ARG A 395 18.29 -14.65 -9.52
N HIS A 396 18.61 -14.87 -10.78
CA HIS A 396 18.16 -14.01 -11.86
C HIS A 396 16.68 -14.29 -12.15
N ASN A 397 15.79 -13.42 -11.68
CA ASN A 397 14.34 -13.64 -11.70
C ASN A 397 13.75 -13.94 -13.09
N LYS A 398 14.35 -13.44 -14.18
CA LYS A 398 13.83 -13.66 -15.54
C LYS A 398 14.18 -15.02 -16.14
N SER A 399 15.30 -15.63 -15.75
CA SER A 399 15.74 -16.95 -16.28
C SER A 399 15.65 -18.08 -15.24
N ASN A 400 15.22 -17.78 -14.01
CA ASN A 400 15.28 -18.65 -12.84
C ASN A 400 16.66 -19.22 -12.48
N SER A 401 17.73 -18.75 -13.12
CA SER A 401 19.10 -19.20 -12.89
C SER A 401 19.62 -18.69 -11.55
N ILE A 402 20.19 -19.56 -10.73
CA ILE A 402 20.95 -19.14 -9.54
C ILE A 402 22.29 -18.58 -10.01
N LEU A 403 22.56 -17.31 -9.73
CA LEU A 403 23.81 -16.62 -10.08
C LEU A 403 24.87 -16.81 -8.99
N TYR A 404 24.44 -16.74 -7.73
CA TYR A 404 25.29 -16.91 -6.56
C TYR A 404 24.56 -17.75 -5.52
N SER A 405 25.31 -18.55 -4.77
CA SER A 405 24.85 -19.13 -3.52
C SER A 405 25.99 -19.10 -2.51
N ALA A 406 25.66 -18.83 -1.25
CA ALA A 406 26.65 -18.74 -0.18
C ALA A 406 26.03 -19.15 1.16
N ARG A 407 26.89 -19.65 2.04
CA ARG A 407 26.56 -19.96 3.44
C ARG A 407 27.25 -18.92 4.33
N VAL A 408 26.47 -18.23 5.14
CA VAL A 408 26.97 -17.34 6.20
C VAL A 408 27.01 -18.14 7.49
N CYS A 409 28.21 -18.34 8.04
CA CYS A 409 28.42 -19.15 9.25
C CYS A 409 28.51 -18.32 10.54
N SER A 410 28.67 -17.00 10.43
CA SER A 410 28.61 -16.03 11.52
C SER A 410 27.97 -14.77 10.93
N PRO A 411 26.66 -14.55 11.13
CA PRO A 411 25.96 -13.36 10.65
C PRO A 411 26.47 -12.05 11.25
#